data_AF-A0A0F7FI60-F1
#
_entry.id   AF-A0A0F7FI60-F1
#
_cell.length_a   1.000
_cell.length_b   1.000
_cell.length_c   1.000
_cell.angle_alpha   90.00
_cell.angle_beta   90.00
_cell.angle_gamma   90.00
#
_symmetry.space_group_name_H-M   'P 1'
#
loop_
_entity.id
_entity.type
_entity.pdbx_description
1 polymer ?
#
loop_
_entity_poly.entity_id
_entity_poly.type
_entity_poly.pdbx_seq_one_letter_code
_entity_poly.pdbx_strand_id
1 'polypeptide(L)' 'MHLYKVKSMMGKRQYIVSIPEEQYLELSSIAKSLGKTPEEIVTELVGYYIKTRTPPTHPPGYAYSDYGE' A
#
# COMPACT_ATOMS: atom_id res chain seq x y z
N MET A 1 -2.15 -15.46 14.37
CA MET A 1 -1.44 -14.75 13.25
C MET A 1 -2.38 -14.65 12.06
N HIS A 2 -2.67 -13.43 11.59
CA HIS A 2 -3.67 -13.18 10.54
C HIS A 2 -3.01 -12.75 9.23
N LEU A 3 -3.41 -13.37 8.12
CA LEU A 3 -2.87 -13.11 6.78
C LEU A 3 -3.91 -12.34 5.96
N TYR A 4 -3.52 -11.17 5.45
CA TYR A 4 -4.34 -10.34 4.57
C TYR A 4 -3.75 -10.31 3.17
N LYS A 5 -4.62 -10.52 2.18
CA LYS A 5 -4.26 -10.37 0.76
C LYS A 5 -4.68 -8.98 0.31
N VAL A 6 -3.71 -8.07 0.26
CA VAL A 6 -3.93 -6.70 -0.20
C VAL A 6 -3.69 -6.64 -1.71
N LYS A 7 -4.70 -6.24 -2.47
CA LYS A 7 -4.55 -5.92 -3.89
C LYS A 7 -4.15 -4.45 -4.01
N SER A 8 -3.02 -4.16 -4.64
CA SER A 8 -2.67 -2.78 -4.93
C SER A 8 -3.64 -2.21 -5.97
N MET A 9 -4.20 -1.03 -5.71
CA MET A 9 -5.03 -0.32 -6.70
C MET A 9 -4.20 0.26 -7.86
N MET A 10 -2.88 0.42 -7.70
CA MET A 10 -1.98 1.03 -8.69
C MET A 10 -1.24 0.00 -9.57
N GLY A 11 -1.38 -1.30 -9.33
CA GLY A 11 -0.76 -2.32 -10.16
C GLY A 11 -1.30 -3.71 -9.87
N LYS A 12 -1.19 -4.61 -10.85
CA LYS A 12 -1.62 -6.02 -10.76
C LYS A 12 -0.87 -6.85 -9.69
N ARG A 13 -0.20 -6.22 -8.72
CA ARG A 13 0.56 -6.87 -7.66
C ARG A 13 -0.33 -7.09 -6.44
N GLN A 14 -0.30 -8.33 -5.95
CA GLN A 14 -0.93 -8.73 -4.70
C GLN A 14 0.16 -8.81 -3.63
N TYR A 15 -0.09 -8.19 -2.48
CA TYR A 15 0.80 -8.22 -1.33
C TYR A 15 0.15 -9.08 -0.24
N ILE A 16 0.91 -10.01 0.31
CA ILE A 16 0.48 -10.79 1.47
C ILE A 16 1.07 -10.11 2.69
N VAL A 17 0.22 -9.62 3.58
CA VAL A 17 0.61 -8.95 4.82
C VAL A 17 0.27 -9.88 5.97
N SER A 18 1.27 -10.21 6.78
CA SER A 18 1.08 -10.98 8.02
C SER A 18 1.03 -10.01 9.19
N ILE A 19 -0.04 -10.08 9.97
CA ILE A 19 -0.23 -9.27 11.16
C ILE A 19 -0.18 -10.19 12.40
N PRO A 20 0.71 -9.91 13.37
CA PRO A 20 0.71 -10.57 14.66
C PRO A 20 -0.64 -10.42 15.36
N GLU A 21 -1.04 -11.42 16.14
CA GLU A 21 -2.36 -11.44 16.78
C GLU A 21 -2.59 -10.26 17.74
N GLU A 22 -1.54 -9.88 18.47
CA GLU A 22 -1.56 -8.73 19.39
C GLU A 22 -1.92 -7.43 18.67
N GLN A 23 -1.31 -7.18 17.50
CA GLN A 23 -1.57 -5.98 16.68
C GLN A 23 -2.93 -6.04 15.99
N TYR A 24 -3.43 -7.24 15.70
CA TYR A 24 -4.74 -7.42 15.07
C TYR A 24 -5.89 -6.98 16.01
N LEU A 25 -5.79 -7.24 17.31
CA LEU A 25 -6.81 -6.82 18.28
C LEU A 25 -6.93 -5.30 18.35
N GLU A 26 -5.80 -4.60 18.42
CA GLU A 26 -5.76 -3.14 18.40
C GLU A 26 -6.31 -2.58 17.09
N LEU A 27 -5.85 -3.13 15.96
CA LEU A 27 -6.28 -2.71 14.63
C LEU A 27 -7.78 -2.96 14.41
N SER A 28 -8.33 -4.05 14.96
CA SER A 28 -9.75 -4.36 14.90
C SER A 28 -10.60 -3.39 15.71
N SER A 29 -10.13 -2.98 16.90
CA SER A 29 -10.77 -1.95 17.71
C SER A 29 -10.81 -0.59 17.00
N ILE A 30 -9.70 -0.21 16.38
CA ILE A 30 -9.57 1.02 15.59
C ILE A 30 -10.50 0.97 14.37
N ALA A 31 -10.47 -0.14 13.62
CA ALA A 31 -11.31 -0.34 12.44
C ALA A 31 -12.80 -0.21 12.79
N LYS A 32 -13.23 -0.84 13.88
CA LYS A 32 -14.61 -0.77 14.38
C LYS A 32 -15.02 0.66 14.74
N SER A 33 -14.14 1.42 15.39
CA SER A 33 -14.40 2.82 15.74
C SER A 33 -14.55 3.72 14.50
N LEU A 34 -13.90 3.35 13.40
CA LEU A 34 -13.96 4.06 12.11
C LEU A 34 -15.07 3.52 11.19
N GLY A 35 -15.84 2.52 11.61
CA GLY A 35 -16.85 1.87 10.77
C GLY A 35 -16.27 1.11 9.57
N LYS A 36 -14.99 0.72 9.65
CA LYS A 36 -14.24 0.03 8.60
C LYS A 36 -13.90 -1.39 9.03
N THR A 37 -13.51 -2.21 8.07
CA THR A 37 -12.90 -3.52 8.33
C THR A 37 -11.39 -3.40 8.56
N PRO A 38 -10.79 -4.31 9.34
CA PRO A 38 -9.34 -4.44 9.47
C PRO A 38 -8.60 -4.47 8.12
N GLU A 39 -9.19 -5.17 7.14
CA GLU A 39 -8.61 -5.32 5.80
C GLU A 39 -8.53 -3.99 5.05
N GLU A 40 -9.54 -3.13 5.16
CA GLU A 40 -9.55 -1.80 4.54
C GLU A 40 -8.43 -0.93 5.11
N ILE A 41 -8.28 -0.92 6.44
CA ILE A 41 -7.23 -0.15 7.13
C ILE A 41 -5.84 -0.60 6.67
N VAL A 42 -5.62 -1.92 6.63
CA VAL A 42 -4.35 -2.50 6.17
C VAL A 42 -4.08 -2.15 4.71
N THR A 43 -5.11 -2.22 3.87
CA THR A 43 -5.02 -1.86 2.45
C THR A 43 -4.66 -0.39 2.26
N GLU A 44 -5.28 0.52 3.01
CA GLU A 44 -4.98 1.95 2.97
C GLU A 44 -3.55 2.26 3.43
N LEU A 45 -3.11 1.66 4.55
CA LEU A 45 -1.76 1.85 5.09
C LEU A 45 -0.68 1.35 4.13
N VAL A 46 -0.87 0.15 3.58
CA VAL A 46 0.04 -0.44 2.58
C VAL A 46 0.03 0.38 1.30
N GLY A 47 -1.14 0.82 0.85
CA GLY A 47 -1.29 1.71 -0.31
C GLY A 47 -0.54 3.03 -0.12
N TYR A 48 -0.68 3.67 1.04
CA TYR A 48 0.04 4.90 1.38
C TYR A 48 1.55 4.67 1.44
N TYR A 49 2.01 3.59 2.07
CA TYR A 49 3.42 3.25 2.15
C TYR A 49 4.03 3.03 0.76
N ILE A 50 3.33 2.29 -0.12
CA ILE A 50 3.78 2.09 -1.51
C ILE A 50 3.82 3.43 -2.24
N LYS A 51 2.79 4.27 -2.12
CA LYS A 51 2.75 5.58 -2.78
C LYS A 51 3.86 6.53 -2.32
N THR A 52 4.24 6.47 -1.04
CA THR A 52 5.26 7.35 -0.44
C THR A 52 6.69 6.83 -0.59
N ARG A 53 6.90 5.50 -0.58
CA ARG A 53 8.24 4.89 -0.66
C ARG A 53 8.61 4.34 -2.03
N THR A 54 7.66 4.20 -2.95
CA THR A 54 8.00 3.89 -4.34
C THR A 54 8.34 5.22 -5.00
N PRO A 55 9.62 5.48 -5.34
CA PRO A 55 9.93 6.66 -6.14
C PRO A 55 9.06 6.60 -7.42
N PRO A 56 8.54 7.74 -7.90
CA PRO A 56 7.81 7.77 -9.15
C PRO A 56 8.66 7.05 -10.19
N THR A 57 8.10 6.01 -10.80
CA THR A 57 8.81 5.19 -11.81
C THR A 57 8.99 5.97 -13.12
N HIS A 58 8.54 7.22 -13.16
CA HIS A 58 8.91 8.18 -14.17
C HIS A 58 10.08 9.02 -13.66
N PRO A 59 11.26 8.98 -14.30
CA PRO A 59 12.23 10.04 -14.10
C PRO A 59 11.52 11.39 -14.36
N PRO A 60 11.69 12.39 -13.48
CA PRO A 60 11.22 13.75 -13.75
C PRO A 60 11.79 14.17 -15.12
N GLY A 61 10.93 14.77 -15.95
CA GLY A 61 11.13 14.91 -17.39
C GLY A 61 12.58 15.17 -17.80
N TYR A 62 13.18 14.18 -18.45
CA TYR A 62 14.18 14.47 -19.44
C TYR A 62 13.43 15.06 -20.63
N ALA A 63 13.67 16.34 -20.90
CA ALA A 63 13.54 16.80 -22.27
C ALA A 63 14.37 15.85 -23.13
N TYR A 64 13.75 15.17 -24.09
CA TYR A 64 14.49 14.50 -25.14
C TYR A 64 15.19 15.59 -25.96
N SER A 65 16.32 16.10 -25.45
CA SER A 65 17.23 16.92 -26.21
C SER A 65 18.13 15.97 -26.99
N ASP A 66 17.90 15.97 -28.30
CA ASP A 66 18.88 15.70 -29.35
C ASP A 66 19.98 14.70 -29.06
N TYR A 67 19.64 13.41 -29.14
CA TYR A 67 20.61 12.43 -29.62
C TYR A 67 20.25 12.07 -31.06
N GLY A 68 20.49 13.05 -31.93
CA GLY A 68 20.11 13.05 -33.32
C GLY A 68 20.79 14.15 -34.14
N GLU A 69 22.01 14.58 -33.79
CA GLU A 69 22.97 15.22 -34.69
C GLU A 69 24.41 14.79 -34.33
#